data_AF-A0A952U4Y1-F1
#
_entry.id   AF-A0A952U4Y1-F1
#
_cell.length_a   1.000
_cell.length_b   1.000
_cell.length_c   1.000
_cell.angle_alpha   90.00
_cell.angle_beta   90.00
_cell.angle_gamma   90.00
#
_symmetry.space_group_name_H-M   'P 1'
#
loop_
_entity.id
_entity.type
_entity.pdbx_description
1 polymer ?
#
loop_
_entity_poly.entity_id
_entity_poly.type
_entity_poly.pdbx_seq_one_letter_code
_entity_poly.pdbx_strand_id
1 'polypeptide(L)'
;MTNQGGSGAAKPLMALLAVAVIGLVGYFIYKIGFSNYTVQPAKIFAENFVDSPESVTDLTGGGEVSGNYDYWIHFKLPGHIAELKKKSEFLPNDQDKEAARRYFAGVETPPSPALGVDQYNNLKFYNRVKNETQSVTSEWLLHNVKTDDQFFRAWGY
;
A
#
# COMPACT_ATOMS: atom_id res chain seq x y z
N MET A 1 -48.41 51.87 5.53
CA MET A 1 -48.19 50.40 5.60
C MET A 1 -46.97 50.08 4.74
N THR A 2 -45.81 49.88 5.35
CA THR A 2 -44.57 49.54 4.63
C THR A 2 -44.04 48.23 5.22
N ASN A 3 -44.17 47.16 4.44
CA ASN A 3 -43.60 45.85 4.73
C ASN A 3 -42.07 45.94 4.70
N GLN A 4 -41.42 45.80 5.84
CA GLN A 4 -40.00 45.41 5.89
C GLN A 4 -39.92 43.88 5.95
N GLY A 5 -39.83 43.28 4.76
CA GLY A 5 -39.55 41.87 4.59
C GLY A 5 -38.10 41.54 4.98
N GLY A 6 -37.94 40.43 5.69
CA GLY A 6 -36.73 40.05 6.40
C GLY A 6 -35.48 39.92 5.54
N SER A 7 -34.42 40.63 5.96
CA SER A 7 -33.05 40.52 5.44
C SER A 7 -32.06 40.11 6.56
N GLY A 8 -32.55 39.53 7.67
CA GLY A 8 -31.72 39.16 8.82
C GLY A 8 -31.21 37.71 8.79
N ALA A 9 -32.04 36.77 8.32
CA ALA A 9 -31.77 35.33 8.41
C ALA A 9 -30.96 34.76 7.23
N ALA A 10 -30.96 35.43 6.07
CA ALA A 10 -30.27 34.93 4.86
C ALA A 10 -28.74 35.05 4.95
N LYS A 11 -28.22 36.07 5.64
CA LYS A 11 -26.78 36.32 5.79
C LYS A 11 -26.05 35.24 6.61
N PRO A 12 -26.53 34.84 7.80
CA PRO A 12 -25.90 33.75 8.55
C PRO A 12 -26.04 32.40 7.85
N LEU A 13 -27.16 32.17 7.13
CA LEU A 13 -27.34 30.96 6.33
C LEU A 13 -26.34 30.88 5.18
N MET A 14 -26.12 31.98 4.46
CA MET A 14 -25.11 32.05 3.38
C MET A 14 -23.69 31.88 3.91
N ALA A 15 -23.37 32.42 5.09
CA ALA A 15 -22.08 32.23 5.74
C ALA A 15 -21.85 30.76 6.14
N LEU A 16 -22.86 30.09 6.69
CA LEU A 16 -22.81 28.65 7.00
C LEU A 16 -22.64 27.80 5.74
N LEU A 17 -23.34 28.14 4.66
CA LEU A 17 -23.23 27.45 3.36
C LEU A 17 -21.83 27.62 2.77
N ALA A 18 -21.24 28.82 2.86
CA ALA A 18 -19.87 29.07 2.42
C ALA A 18 -18.84 28.25 3.22
N VAL A 19 -18.99 28.18 4.54
CA VAL A 19 -18.12 27.34 5.40
C VAL A 19 -18.26 25.86 5.07
N ALA A 20 -19.50 25.38 4.86
CA ALA A 20 -19.75 24.00 4.47
C ALA A 20 -19.11 23.66 3.11
N VAL A 21 -19.22 24.55 2.12
CA VAL A 21 -18.60 24.37 0.80
C VAL A 21 -17.08 24.38 0.89
N ILE A 22 -16.47 25.30 1.66
CA ILE A 22 -15.01 25.33 1.86
C ILE A 22 -14.53 24.05 2.56
N GLY A 23 -15.25 23.58 3.58
CA GLY A 23 -14.96 22.31 4.24
C GLY A 23 -15.07 21.11 3.30
N LEU A 24 -16.09 21.10 2.43
CA LEU A 24 -16.29 20.04 1.44
C LEU A 24 -15.15 20.02 0.40
N VAL A 25 -14.81 21.19 -0.16
CA VAL A 25 -13.73 21.33 -1.14
C VAL A 25 -12.38 20.99 -0.51
N GLY A 26 -12.12 21.44 0.71
CA GLY A 26 -10.91 21.08 1.46
C GLY A 26 -10.81 19.57 1.71
N TYR A 27 -11.91 18.92 2.08
CA TYR A 27 -11.98 17.47 2.22
C TYR A 27 -11.73 16.74 0.90
N PHE A 28 -12.30 17.20 -0.22
CA PHE A 28 -12.05 16.60 -1.53
C PHE A 28 -10.61 16.79 -2.00
N ILE A 29 -10.00 17.96 -1.80
CA ILE A 29 -8.58 18.18 -2.13
C ILE A 29 -7.69 17.29 -1.27
N TYR A 30 -7.97 17.17 0.04
CA TYR A 30 -7.22 16.28 0.91
C TYR A 30 -7.39 14.81 0.50
N LYS A 31 -8.64 14.37 0.32
CA LYS A 31 -8.96 12.98 0.00
C LYS A 31 -8.53 12.59 -1.41
N ILE A 32 -8.56 13.47 -2.41
CA ILE A 32 -8.19 13.12 -3.79
C ILE A 32 -6.71 13.42 -4.05
N GLY A 33 -6.21 14.54 -3.52
CA GLY A 33 -4.82 14.94 -3.68
C GLY A 33 -3.88 14.06 -2.87
N PHE A 34 -4.07 13.95 -1.54
CA PHE A 34 -3.12 13.24 -0.69
C PHE A 34 -3.31 11.73 -0.67
N SER A 35 -4.54 11.19 -0.83
CA SER A 35 -4.73 9.74 -0.78
C SER A 35 -4.01 9.00 -1.91
N ASN A 36 -3.82 9.67 -3.05
CA ASN A 36 -3.14 9.11 -4.21
C ASN A 36 -1.60 9.11 -4.06
N TYR A 37 -1.08 9.82 -3.06
CA TYR A 37 0.35 9.86 -2.73
C TYR A 37 0.70 9.11 -1.44
N THR A 38 -0.31 8.62 -0.71
CA THR A 38 -0.13 7.77 0.46
C THR A 38 -0.25 6.30 0.09
N VAL A 39 0.64 5.47 0.63
CA VAL A 39 0.56 4.02 0.54
C VAL A 39 -0.73 3.52 1.19
N GLN A 40 -1.55 2.83 0.40
CA GLN A 40 -2.80 2.19 0.85
C GLN A 40 -2.64 0.67 0.74
N PRO A 41 -2.29 -0.05 1.83
CA PRO A 41 -1.95 -1.47 1.76
C PRO A 41 -3.03 -2.34 1.12
N ALA A 42 -4.30 -2.11 1.44
CA ALA A 42 -5.43 -2.83 0.85
C ALA A 42 -5.56 -2.60 -0.66
N LYS A 43 -5.30 -1.38 -1.13
CA LYS A 43 -5.32 -1.06 -2.56
C LYS A 43 -4.16 -1.73 -3.29
N ILE A 44 -2.95 -1.64 -2.74
CA ILE A 44 -1.76 -2.32 -3.29
C ILE A 44 -1.96 -3.82 -3.33
N PHE A 45 -2.53 -4.41 -2.28
CA PHE A 45 -2.85 -5.83 -2.24
C PHE A 45 -3.83 -6.19 -3.37
N ALA A 46 -4.96 -5.50 -3.46
CA ALA A 46 -5.98 -5.74 -4.48
C ALA A 46 -5.45 -5.53 -5.91
N GLU A 47 -4.43 -4.69 -6.12
CA GLU A 47 -3.82 -4.46 -7.43
C GLU A 47 -2.92 -5.63 -7.87
N ASN A 48 -2.19 -6.24 -6.93
CA ASN A 48 -1.13 -7.22 -7.22
C ASN A 48 -1.57 -8.70 -7.06
N PHE A 49 -2.55 -8.97 -6.19
CA PHE A 49 -2.99 -10.32 -5.83
C PHE A 49 -4.40 -10.63 -6.34
N VAL A 50 -4.67 -11.90 -6.60
CA VAL A 50 -6.00 -12.44 -6.94
C VAL A 50 -6.87 -12.52 -5.69
N ASP A 51 -6.25 -12.81 -4.54
CA ASP A 51 -6.90 -12.83 -3.24
C ASP A 51 -7.54 -11.47 -2.88
N SER A 52 -8.60 -11.50 -2.06
CA SER A 52 -9.21 -10.28 -1.54
C SER A 52 -8.41 -9.73 -0.36
N PRO A 53 -8.24 -8.41 -0.21
CA PRO A 53 -7.66 -7.82 1.00
C PRO A 53 -8.40 -8.21 2.29
N GLU A 54 -9.69 -8.60 2.20
CA GLU A 54 -10.49 -9.05 3.34
C GLU A 54 -10.12 -10.48 3.80
N SER A 55 -9.38 -11.23 2.98
CA SER A 55 -8.95 -12.60 3.28
C SER A 55 -7.63 -12.67 4.07
N VAL A 56 -6.92 -11.54 4.19
CA VAL A 56 -5.63 -11.46 4.89
C VAL A 56 -5.76 -10.81 6.25
N THR A 57 -4.83 -11.16 7.15
CA THR A 57 -4.68 -10.51 8.46
C THR A 57 -3.38 -9.74 8.53
N ASP A 58 -3.24 -8.86 9.53
CA ASP A 58 -2.03 -8.08 9.78
C ASP A 58 -1.56 -7.24 8.56
N LEU A 59 -2.50 -6.80 7.72
CA LEU A 59 -2.19 -6.05 6.51
C LEU A 59 -1.70 -4.64 6.86
N THR A 60 -0.39 -4.44 6.71
CA THR A 60 0.31 -3.18 6.93
C THR A 60 1.16 -2.83 5.70
N GLY A 61 1.65 -1.60 5.63
CA GLY A 61 2.51 -1.19 4.53
C GLY A 61 3.01 0.23 4.68
N GLY A 62 3.97 0.59 3.84
CA GLY A 62 4.61 1.89 3.86
C GLY A 62 5.39 2.16 2.58
N GLY A 63 6.08 3.30 2.54
CA GLY A 63 6.85 3.76 1.39
C GLY A 63 6.19 4.93 0.64
N GLU A 64 6.56 5.09 -0.62
CA GLU A 64 6.17 6.23 -1.47
C GLU A 64 5.60 5.75 -2.82
N VAL A 65 4.57 6.44 -3.32
CA VAL A 65 3.88 6.10 -4.59
C VAL A 65 4.02 7.18 -5.67
N SER A 66 4.89 8.18 -5.49
CA SER A 66 5.02 9.34 -6.40
C SER A 66 6.37 9.39 -7.12
N GLY A 67 6.36 9.65 -8.43
CA GLY A 67 7.58 9.77 -9.23
C GLY A 67 8.33 8.44 -9.30
N ASN A 68 9.42 8.34 -8.54
CA ASN A 68 10.09 7.07 -8.27
C ASN A 68 9.40 6.42 -7.07
N TYR A 69 8.58 5.41 -7.33
CA TYR A 69 7.85 4.74 -6.27
C TYR A 69 8.71 3.63 -5.63
N ASP A 70 8.52 3.44 -4.34
CA ASP A 70 9.05 2.32 -3.56
C ASP A 70 8.07 2.07 -2.42
N TYR A 71 7.21 1.07 -2.59
CA TYR A 71 6.22 0.72 -1.59
C TYR A 71 6.35 -0.74 -1.18
N TRP A 72 5.90 -1.03 0.02
CA TRP A 72 5.86 -2.37 0.56
C TRP A 72 4.57 -2.63 1.35
N ILE A 73 4.18 -3.89 1.40
CA ILE A 73 3.12 -4.38 2.28
C ILE A 73 3.57 -5.65 2.99
N HIS A 74 3.07 -5.83 4.21
CA HIS A 74 3.18 -7.04 5.01
C HIS A 74 1.78 -7.52 5.34
N PHE A 75 1.55 -8.83 5.24
CA PHE A 75 0.30 -9.47 5.59
C PHE A 75 0.51 -10.94 5.93
N LYS A 76 -0.49 -11.56 6.52
CA LYS A 76 -0.56 -13.00 6.73
C LYS A 76 -1.73 -13.60 5.98
N LEU A 77 -1.50 -14.76 5.37
CA LEU A 77 -2.52 -15.56 4.70
C LEU A 77 -2.31 -17.02 5.10
N PRO A 78 -3.03 -17.52 6.11
CA PRO A 78 -2.79 -18.85 6.65
C PRO A 78 -2.94 -19.95 5.59
N GLY A 79 -1.96 -20.84 5.52
CA GLY A 79 -2.03 -22.07 4.74
C GLY A 79 -1.70 -21.94 3.25
N HIS A 80 -1.46 -20.74 2.71
CA HIS A 80 -0.95 -20.60 1.34
C HIS A 80 -0.25 -19.26 1.05
N ILE A 81 0.62 -19.28 0.04
CA ILE A 81 1.18 -18.06 -0.54
C ILE A 81 0.10 -17.33 -1.34
N ALA A 82 0.03 -16.00 -1.22
CA ALA A 82 -0.93 -15.19 -1.94
C ALA A 82 -0.74 -15.34 -3.45
N GLU A 83 -1.85 -15.46 -4.16
CA GLU A 83 -1.83 -15.69 -5.59
C GLU A 83 -1.60 -14.38 -6.33
N LEU A 84 -0.44 -14.25 -6.96
CA LEU A 84 -0.10 -13.08 -7.79
C LEU A 84 -0.89 -13.08 -9.09
N LYS A 85 -1.47 -11.93 -9.48
CA LYS A 85 -2.15 -11.79 -10.79
C LYS A 85 -1.24 -12.04 -11.98
N LYS A 86 0.07 -11.80 -11.81
CA LYS A 86 1.12 -12.01 -12.82
C LYS A 86 2.06 -13.15 -12.43
N LYS A 87 1.54 -14.20 -11.79
CA LYS A 87 2.31 -15.34 -11.25
C LYS A 87 3.36 -15.91 -12.20
N SER A 88 3.08 -16.03 -13.49
CA SER A 88 4.02 -16.57 -14.49
C SER A 88 5.27 -15.71 -14.69
N GLU A 89 5.22 -14.44 -14.32
CA GLU A 89 6.33 -13.48 -14.44
C GLU A 89 7.18 -13.41 -13.16
N PHE A 90 6.72 -14.02 -12.07
CA PHE A 90 7.46 -14.11 -10.81
C PHE A 90 8.25 -15.41 -10.76
N LEU A 91 9.58 -15.29 -10.79
CA LEU A 91 10.49 -16.43 -10.80
C LEU A 91 11.13 -16.61 -9.43
N PRO A 92 11.36 -17.85 -8.96
CA PRO A 92 12.19 -18.09 -7.79
C PRO A 92 13.60 -17.55 -8.01
N ASN A 93 14.14 -16.79 -7.05
CA ASN A 93 15.48 -16.22 -7.15
C ASN A 93 16.22 -16.17 -5.80
N ASP A 94 17.01 -17.20 -5.51
CA ASP A 94 17.76 -17.26 -4.24
C ASP A 94 18.85 -16.17 -4.10
N GLN A 95 19.29 -15.54 -5.19
CA GLN A 95 20.37 -14.54 -5.16
C GLN A 95 19.96 -13.27 -4.41
N ASP A 96 18.71 -12.81 -4.61
CA ASP A 96 18.20 -11.58 -4.00
C ASP A 96 17.48 -11.82 -2.67
N LYS A 97 17.31 -13.09 -2.27
CA LYS A 97 16.53 -13.47 -1.08
C LYS A 97 17.06 -12.83 0.21
N GLU A 98 18.37 -12.81 0.42
CA GLU A 98 18.97 -12.17 1.61
C GLU A 98 18.83 -10.65 1.58
N ALA A 99 18.91 -10.03 0.39
CA ALA A 99 18.67 -8.59 0.23
C ALA A 99 17.22 -8.23 0.58
N ALA A 100 16.26 -9.01 0.08
CA ALA A 100 14.85 -8.86 0.41
C ALA A 100 14.58 -9.05 1.90
N ARG A 101 15.13 -10.10 2.52
CA ARG A 101 15.00 -10.34 3.96
C ARG A 101 15.52 -9.18 4.80
N ARG A 102 16.70 -8.65 4.47
CA ARG A 102 17.28 -7.49 5.17
C ARG A 102 16.44 -6.23 5.00
N TYR A 103 15.93 -6.00 3.80
CA TYR A 103 15.05 -4.87 3.53
C TYR A 103 13.79 -4.95 4.40
N PHE A 104 13.07 -6.07 4.38
CA PHE A 104 11.82 -6.22 5.14
C PHE A 104 12.04 -6.12 6.65
N ALA A 105 13.10 -6.72 7.17
CA ALA A 105 13.46 -6.57 8.58
C ALA A 105 13.76 -5.11 8.99
N GLY A 106 14.19 -4.26 8.05
CA GLY A 106 14.47 -2.84 8.28
C GLY A 106 13.26 -1.92 8.15
N VAL A 107 12.26 -2.28 7.34
CA VAL A 107 11.05 -1.45 7.15
C VAL A 107 9.90 -1.81 8.10
N GLU A 108 9.90 -3.02 8.67
CA GLU A 108 8.94 -3.39 9.70
C GLU A 108 9.10 -2.52 10.96
N THR A 109 7.98 -2.24 11.62
CA THR A 109 7.95 -1.50 12.89
C THR A 109 7.10 -2.26 13.91
N PRO A 110 7.67 -2.79 15.00
CA PRO A 110 9.11 -2.78 15.32
C PRO A 110 9.93 -3.61 14.33
N PRO A 111 11.23 -3.28 14.12
CA PRO A 111 12.11 -4.06 13.26
C PRO A 111 12.15 -5.53 13.68
N SER A 112 11.99 -6.44 12.72
CA SER A 112 12.09 -7.86 13.01
C SER A 112 13.51 -8.24 13.46
N PRO A 113 13.64 -9.13 14.46
CA PRO A 113 14.95 -9.63 14.88
C PRO A 113 15.68 -10.32 13.72
N ALA A 114 17.01 -10.27 13.74
CA ALA A 114 17.83 -10.96 12.75
C ALA A 114 17.48 -12.46 12.73
N LEU A 115 17.07 -12.96 11.55
CA LEU A 115 16.65 -14.35 11.42
C LEU A 115 17.87 -15.28 11.48
N GLY A 116 17.76 -16.37 12.25
CA GLY A 116 18.75 -17.46 12.27
C GLY A 116 18.74 -18.28 10.97
N VAL A 117 19.76 -19.11 10.77
CA VAL A 117 19.92 -19.95 9.54
C VAL A 117 18.67 -20.83 9.28
N ASP A 118 18.09 -21.42 10.33
CA ASP A 118 16.88 -22.25 10.20
C ASP A 118 15.65 -21.44 9.76
N GLN A 119 15.58 -20.17 10.14
CA GLN A 119 14.52 -19.27 9.71
C GLN A 119 14.70 -18.83 8.26
N TYR A 120 15.94 -18.78 7.76
CA TYR A 120 16.24 -18.48 6.35
C TYR A 120 15.73 -19.55 5.39
N ASN A 121 15.86 -20.83 5.76
CA ASN A 121 15.38 -21.95 4.92
C ASN A 121 13.85 -22.02 4.83
N ASN A 122 13.13 -21.37 5.74
CA ASN A 122 11.67 -21.25 5.69
C ASN A 122 11.19 -20.11 4.77
N LEU A 123 12.11 -19.37 4.16
CA LEU A 123 11.77 -18.27 3.26
C LEU A 123 11.70 -18.77 1.81
N LYS A 124 10.51 -18.63 1.21
CA LYS A 124 10.32 -18.70 -0.23
C LYS A 124 10.37 -17.30 -0.79
N PHE A 125 11.12 -17.12 -1.87
CA PHE A 125 11.30 -15.81 -2.49
C PHE A 125 11.09 -15.88 -3.98
N TYR A 126 10.34 -14.91 -4.48
CA TYR A 126 10.06 -14.72 -5.89
C TYR A 126 10.33 -13.26 -6.25
N ASN A 127 10.88 -13.03 -7.43
CA ASN A 127 11.04 -11.69 -7.95
C ASN A 127 10.50 -11.59 -9.38
N ARG A 128 10.21 -10.36 -9.78
CA ARG A 128 9.88 -10.00 -11.15
C ARG A 128 10.55 -8.68 -11.48
N VAL A 129 11.06 -8.57 -12.70
CA VAL A 129 11.54 -7.31 -13.26
C VAL A 129 10.80 -7.08 -14.56
N LYS A 130 10.09 -5.96 -14.63
CA LYS A 130 9.31 -5.52 -15.78
C LYS A 130 10.00 -4.31 -16.40
N ASN A 131 10.46 -4.47 -17.63
CA ASN A 131 11.04 -3.39 -18.42
C ASN A 131 9.99 -2.86 -19.39
N GLU A 132 9.62 -1.59 -19.25
CA GLU A 132 8.76 -0.86 -20.19
C GLU A 132 9.58 0.22 -20.91
N THR A 133 9.03 0.81 -21.97
CA THR A 133 9.75 1.78 -22.82
C THR A 133 10.29 2.99 -22.06
N GLN A 134 9.68 3.37 -20.94
CA GLN A 134 10.07 4.54 -20.14
C GLN A 134 10.23 4.25 -18.65
N SER A 135 10.08 3.00 -18.21
CA SER A 135 10.12 2.65 -16.80
C SER A 135 10.68 1.26 -16.56
N VAL A 136 11.30 1.07 -15.39
CA VAL A 136 11.71 -0.24 -14.91
C VAL A 136 11.06 -0.47 -13.56
N THR A 137 10.28 -1.54 -13.46
CA THR A 137 9.59 -1.94 -12.24
C THR A 137 10.19 -3.24 -11.73
N SER A 138 10.62 -3.25 -10.49
CA SER A 138 11.09 -4.45 -9.80
C SER A 138 10.14 -4.79 -8.67
N GLU A 139 9.83 -6.06 -8.52
CA GLU A 139 8.87 -6.57 -7.54
C GLU A 139 9.47 -7.77 -6.80
N TRP A 140 9.25 -7.81 -5.49
CA TRP A 140 9.66 -8.89 -4.60
C TRP A 140 8.46 -9.43 -3.86
N LEU A 141 8.37 -10.77 -3.75
CA LEU A 141 7.48 -11.48 -2.84
C LEU A 141 8.32 -12.44 -1.99
N LEU A 142 8.35 -12.20 -0.68
CA LEU A 142 8.98 -13.05 0.31
C LEU A 142 7.90 -13.67 1.20
N HIS A 143 7.90 -14.99 1.34
CA HIS A 143 6.95 -15.72 2.17
C HIS A 143 7.68 -16.60 3.18
N ASN A 144 7.32 -16.49 4.45
CA ASN A 144 7.79 -17.38 5.51
C ASN A 144 6.80 -18.53 5.70
N VAL A 145 7.18 -19.74 5.29
CA VAL A 145 6.30 -20.93 5.35
C VAL A 145 5.98 -21.39 6.78
N LYS A 146 6.71 -20.88 7.79
CA LYS A 146 6.51 -21.26 9.19
C LYS A 146 5.48 -20.37 9.88
N THR A 147 5.44 -19.09 9.52
CA THR A 147 4.61 -18.07 10.19
C THR A 147 3.48 -17.54 9.32
N ASP A 148 3.43 -17.95 8.05
CA ASP A 148 2.53 -17.45 7.01
C ASP A 148 2.68 -15.95 6.71
N ASP A 149 3.75 -15.32 7.22
CA ASP A 149 4.09 -13.94 6.90
C ASP A 149 4.48 -13.81 5.44
N GLN A 150 3.94 -12.78 4.80
CA GLN A 150 4.19 -12.45 3.41
C GLN A 150 4.51 -10.98 3.28
N PHE A 151 5.58 -10.71 2.53
CA PHE A 151 6.11 -9.39 2.29
C PHE A 151 6.17 -9.15 0.80
N PHE A 152 5.54 -8.08 0.36
CA PHE A 152 5.60 -7.63 -1.01
C PHE A 152 6.23 -6.25 -1.09
N ARG A 153 7.08 -6.03 -2.08
CA ARG A 153 7.65 -4.73 -2.38
C ARG A 153 7.61 -4.53 -3.88
N ALA A 154 7.28 -3.31 -4.32
CA ALA A 154 7.49 -2.89 -5.69
C ALA A 154 8.19 -1.53 -5.71
N TRP A 155 9.17 -1.38 -6.59
CA TRP A 155 9.87 -0.12 -6.78
C TRP A 155 10.27 0.08 -8.23
N GLY A 156 10.36 1.34 -8.62
CA GLY A 156 10.67 1.69 -10.00
C GLY A 156 10.78 3.20 -10.21
N TYR A 157 11.16 3.55 -11.42
CA TYR A 157 11.26 4.90 -11.94
C TYR A 157 10.70 4.95 -13.36
#